data_AF-A0A2V7DEF6-F1
#
_entry.id   AF-A0A2V7DEF6-F1
#
_cell.length_a   1.000
_cell.length_b   1.000
_cell.length_c   1.000
_cell.angle_alpha   90.00
_cell.angle_beta   90.00
_cell.angle_gamma   90.00
#
_symmetry.space_group_name_H-M   'P 1'
#
loop_
_entity.id
_entity.type
_entity.pdbx_description
1 polymer ?
#
loop_
_entity_poly.entity_id
_entity_poly.type
_entity_poly.pdbx_seq_one_letter_code
_entity_poly.pdbx_strand_id
1 'polypeptide(L)' 'MRPAFDLADELDRVLDLVRKYANVPMSLADACLVRMSEMLSDPVILTTDADFRIYRRHGRQVVPCMTP' A
#
# COMPACT_ATOMS: atom_id res chain seq x y z
N MET A 1 -9.87 -8.58 -20.31
CA MET A 1 -8.79 -7.68 -19.83
C MET A 1 -8.67 -7.89 -18.34
N ARG A 2 -7.50 -8.33 -17.83
CA ARG A 2 -7.25 -8.43 -16.38
C ARG A 2 -6.65 -7.11 -15.88
N PRO A 3 -7.00 -6.65 -14.67
CA PRO A 3 -6.35 -5.48 -14.07
C PRO A 3 -4.86 -5.76 -13.83
N ALA A 4 -4.05 -4.69 -13.75
CA ALA A 4 -2.63 -4.79 -13.43
C ALA A 4 -2.36 -5.25 -11.98
N PHE A 5 -3.39 -5.21 -11.12
CA PHE A 5 -3.37 -5.71 -9.75
C PHE A 5 -4.56 -6.64 -9.53
N ASP A 6 -4.27 -7.84 -9.03
CA ASP A 6 -5.25 -8.80 -8.55
C ASP A 6 -4.90 -9.17 -7.10
N LEU A 7 -5.84 -8.99 -6.18
CA LEU A 7 -5.61 -9.28 -4.76
C LEU A 7 -5.31 -10.76 -4.52
N ALA A 8 -5.89 -11.67 -5.30
CA ALA A 8 -5.68 -13.10 -5.11
C ALA A 8 -4.21 -13.47 -5.40
N ASP A 9 -3.62 -12.87 -6.43
CA ASP A 9 -2.22 -13.09 -6.82
C ASP A 9 -1.23 -12.46 -5.83
N GLU A 10 -1.65 -11.40 -5.11
CA GLU A 10 -0.81 -10.62 -4.19
C GLU A 10 -1.14 -10.83 -2.70
N LEU A 11 -2.01 -11.80 -2.39
CA LEU A 11 -2.63 -11.96 -1.07
C LEU A 11 -1.62 -12.07 0.06
N ASP A 12 -0.58 -12.90 -0.10
CA ASP A 12 0.43 -13.10 0.94
C ASP A 12 1.15 -11.79 1.30
N ARG A 13 1.51 -11.00 0.29
CA ARG A 13 2.19 -9.71 0.49
C ARG A 13 1.28 -8.68 1.15
N VAL A 14 0.00 -8.66 0.76
CA VAL A 14 -1.00 -7.79 1.38
C VAL A 14 -1.23 -8.17 2.85
N LEU A 15 -1.33 -9.47 3.16
CA LEU A 15 -1.49 -9.95 4.53
C LEU A 15 -0.27 -9.65 5.40
N ASP A 16 0.94 -9.71 4.84
CA ASP A 16 2.15 -9.32 5.56
C ASP A 16 2.15 -7.84 5.92
N LEU A 17 1.65 -6.96 5.03
CA LEU A 17 1.47 -5.54 5.34
C LEU A 17 0.44 -5.33 6.45
N VAL A 18 -0.71 -6.00 6.38
CA VAL A 18 -1.74 -5.93 7.43
C VAL A 18 -1.18 -6.37 8.78
N ARG A 19 -0.41 -7.47 8.83
CA ARG A 19 0.24 -7.94 10.06
C ARG A 19 1.30 -6.96 10.56
N LYS A 20 2.14 -6.43 9.66
CA LYS A 20 3.21 -5.46 9.99
C LYS A 20 2.65 -4.20 10.65
N TYR A 21 1.50 -3.74 10.17
CA TYR A 21 0.87 -2.51 10.64
C TYR A 21 -0.29 -2.75 11.61
N ALA A 22 -0.44 -3.95 12.19
CA ALA A 22 -1.55 -4.29 13.08
C ALA A 22 -1.71 -3.39 14.33
N ASN A 23 -0.66 -2.65 14.71
CA ASN A 23 -0.65 -1.72 15.85
C ASN A 23 -0.97 -0.26 15.47
N VAL A 24 -1.17 0.04 14.18
CA VAL A 24 -1.62 1.35 13.68
C VAL A 24 -2.85 1.15 12.80
N PRO A 25 -3.65 2.18 12.49
CA PRO A 25 -4.73 2.03 11.53
C PRO A 25 -4.13 1.50 10.21
N MET A 26 -4.64 0.37 9.73
CA MET A 26 -4.42 -0.10 8.36
C MET A 26 -5.61 -0.94 7.93
N SER A 27 -6.29 -0.50 6.87
CA SER A 27 -7.34 -1.30 6.25
C SER A 27 -6.75 -2.27 5.21
N LEU A 28 -7.54 -3.28 4.82
CA LEU A 28 -7.19 -4.13 3.67
C LEU A 28 -6.98 -3.30 2.40
N ALA A 29 -7.78 -2.24 2.20
CA ALA A 29 -7.67 -1.35 1.05
C ALA A 29 -6.33 -0.60 1.03
N ASP A 30 -5.89 -0.09 2.19
CA ASP A 30 -4.59 0.59 2.29
C ASP A 30 -3.44 -0.38 2.00
N ALA A 31 -3.56 -1.63 2.46
CA ALA A 31 -2.52 -2.64 2.24
C ALA A 31 -2.41 -2.97 0.75
N CYS A 32 -3.54 -3.04 0.03
CA CYS A 32 -3.57 -3.14 -1.42
C CYS A 32 -2.90 -1.92 -2.09
N LEU A 33 -3.17 -0.70 -1.62
CA LEU A 33 -2.57 0.53 -2.16
C LEU A 33 -1.05 0.58 -1.96
N VAL A 34 -0.55 0.20 -0.79
CA VAL A 34 0.88 0.05 -0.54
C VAL A 34 1.47 -1.01 -1.45
N ARG A 35 0.81 -2.16 -1.62
CA ARG A 35 1.29 -3.23 -2.51
C ARG A 35 1.32 -2.81 -3.98
N MET A 36 0.29 -2.14 -4.47
CA MET A 36 0.27 -1.55 -5.81
C MET A 36 1.41 -0.56 -6.00
N SER A 37 1.72 0.25 -4.98
CA SER A 37 2.89 1.13 -5.03
C SER A 37 4.18 0.32 -5.20
N GLU A 38 4.35 -0.84 -4.56
CA GLU A 38 5.54 -1.67 -4.72
C GLU A 38 5.72 -2.24 -6.14
N MET A 39 4.63 -2.51 -6.86
CA MET A 39 4.63 -3.11 -8.20
C MET A 39 4.95 -2.12 -9.33
N LEU A 40 4.79 -0.82 -9.07
CA LEU A 40 5.00 0.25 -10.05
C LEU A 40 6.36 0.93 -9.86
N SER A 41 6.98 1.38 -10.97
CA SER A 41 8.29 2.02 -10.96
C SER A 41 8.28 3.41 -10.33
N ASP A 42 7.24 4.23 -10.63
CA ASP A 42 7.10 5.60 -10.13
C ASP A 42 5.64 5.92 -9.72
N PRO A 43 5.12 5.25 -8.67
CA PRO A 43 3.75 5.46 -8.21
C PRO A 43 3.62 6.74 -7.39
N VAL A 44 2.45 7.37 -7.48
CA VAL A 44 2.01 8.40 -6.53
C VAL A 44 0.61 8.05 -6.05
N ILE A 45 0.41 7.97 -4.75
CA ILE A 45 -0.92 7.80 -4.15
C ILE A 45 -1.54 9.17 -3.90
N LEU A 46 -2.65 9.45 -4.56
CA LEU A 46 -3.49 10.60 -4.26
C LEU A 46 -4.45 10.22 -3.14
N THR A 47 -4.33 10.84 -1.98
CA THR A 47 -5.16 10.50 -0.81
C THR A 47 -5.39 11.71 0.08
N THR A 48 -6.54 11.73 0.76
CA THR A 48 -6.81 12.68 1.86
C THR A 48 -6.47 12.09 3.22
N ASP A 49 -6.11 10.81 3.26
CA ASP A 49 -5.79 10.09 4.48
C ASP A 49 -4.32 10.33 4.88
N ALA A 50 -4.13 10.93 6.06
CA ALA A 50 -2.81 11.25 6.58
C ALA A 50 -2.02 10.01 7.03
N ASP A 51 -2.68 8.88 7.30
CA ASP A 51 -2.05 7.65 7.79
C ASP A 51 -1.10 7.02 6.76
N PHE A 52 -1.27 7.34 5.48
CA PHE A 52 -0.32 6.96 4.42
C PHE A 52 1.10 7.48 4.65
N ARG A 53 1.29 8.52 5.47
CA ARG A 53 2.62 9.00 5.88
C ARG A 53 3.35 8.02 6.81
N ILE A 54 2.63 7.11 7.46
CA ILE A 54 3.18 6.08 8.36
C ILE A 54 3.63 4.85 7.57
N TYR A 55 2.86 4.45 6.56
CA TYR A 55 3.14 3.27 5.76
C TYR A 55 4.47 3.37 5.01
N ARG A 56 5.07 2.22 4.73
CA ARG A 56 6.35 2.10 4.02
C ARG A 56 6.25 1.01 2.96
N ARG A 57 6.73 1.32 1.76
CA ARG A 57 6.94 0.37 0.66
C ARG A 57 8.38 -0.14 0.71
N HIS A 58 8.62 -1.35 0.18
CA HIS A 58 9.96 -1.95 0.08
C HIS A 58 10.71 -1.91 1.43
N GLY A 59 9.97 -2.22 2.50
CA GLY A 59 10.48 -2.21 3.88
C GLY A 59 10.45 -0.83 4.56
N ARG A 60 11.33 0.09 4.10
CA ARG A 60 11.59 1.38 4.79
C ARG A 60 11.36 2.62 3.92
N GLN A 61 11.05 2.46 2.64
CA GLN A 61 10.84 3.60 1.75
C GLN A 61 9.47 4.22 2.03
N VAL A 62 9.40 5.55 2.05
CA VAL A 62 8.12 6.26 2.19
C VAL A 62 7.27 5.94 0.97
N VAL A 63 5.97 5.71 1.19
CA VAL A 63 5.01 5.59 0.10
C VAL A 63 4.85 6.99 -0.51
N PRO A 64 5.17 7.20 -1.81
CA PRO A 64 5.01 8.53 -2.40
C PRO A 64 3.54 8.89 -2.44
N CYS A 65 3.18 10.01 -1.81
CA CYS A 65 1.80 10.46 -1.70
C CYS A 65 1.68 11.94 -2.04
N MET A 66 0.56 12.30 -2.65
CA MET A 66 0.11 13.67 -2.79
C MET A 66 -1.19 13.82 -2.00
N THR A 67 -1.19 14.73 -1.04
CA THR A 67 -2.35 15.05 -0.21
C THR A 67 -2.73 16.52 -0.45
N PRO A 68 -4.02 16.87 -0.47
CA PRO A 68 -4.45 18.27 -0.38
C PRO A 68 -3.93 18.97 0.88
#